data_AF-A0A1U7N3P5-F1
#
_entry.id   AF-A0A1U7N3P5-F1
#
_cell.length_a   1.000
_cell.length_b   1.000
_cell.length_c   1.000
_cell.angle_alpha   90.00
_cell.angle_beta   90.00
_cell.angle_gamma   90.00
#
_symmetry.space_group_name_H-M   'P 1'
#
loop_
_entity.id
_entity.type
_entity.pdbx_description
1 polymer ?
#
loop_
_entity_poly.entity_id
_entity_poly.type
_entity_poly.pdbx_seq_one_letter_code
_entity_poly.pdbx_strand_id
1 'polypeptide(L)'
;MYLPLSVINKIIHSAGYDDSEKLFLSSTIGKTKFRGDIYGYVVEKLGCNPEYILHIGDNYQSDILNAKANGLVFFLIKKNTYSYQKLLVPKGKVSSAC
;
A
#
# COMPACT_ATOMS: atom_id res chain seq x y z
N MET A 1 10.98 -7.39 -3.76
CA MET A 1 11.32 -7.49 -5.19
C MET A 1 11.98 -6.17 -5.59
N TYR A 2 13.16 -6.18 -6.20
CA TYR A 2 13.91 -4.96 -6.53
C TYR A 2 13.73 -4.60 -8.00
N LEU A 3 12.51 -4.18 -8.37
CA LEU A 3 12.23 -3.67 -9.70
C LEU A 3 12.42 -2.14 -9.73
N PRO A 4 12.91 -1.57 -10.84
CA PRO A 4 12.92 -0.13 -11.05
C PRO A 4 11.51 0.45 -11.00
N LEU A 5 11.38 1.70 -10.57
CA LEU A 5 10.11 2.43 -10.49
C LEU A 5 9.37 2.40 -11.84
N SER A 6 10.09 2.55 -12.95
CA SER A 6 9.52 2.50 -14.30
C SER A 6 8.88 1.15 -14.65
N VAL A 7 9.39 0.05 -14.10
CA VAL A 7 8.81 -1.29 -14.30
C VAL A 7 7.57 -1.46 -13.43
N ILE A 8 7.61 -1.00 -12.17
CA ILE A 8 6.46 -1.03 -11.26
C ILE A 8 5.29 -0.21 -11.83
N ASN A 9 5.54 1.00 -12.33
CA ASN A 9 4.50 1.82 -12.97
C ASN A 9 3.85 1.08 -14.15
N LYS A 10 4.65 0.46 -15.02
CA LYS A 10 4.11 -0.34 -16.14
C LYS A 10 3.20 -1.47 -15.66
N ILE A 11 3.58 -2.20 -14.60
CA ILE A 11 2.77 -3.28 -14.03
C ILE A 11 1.44 -2.73 -13.49
N ILE A 12 1.50 -1.67 -12.68
CA ILE A 12 0.33 -1.06 -12.04
C ILE A 12 -0.64 -0.50 -13.11
N HIS A 13 -0.14 0.18 -14.14
CA HIS A 13 -0.95 0.63 -15.28
C HIS A 13 -1.60 -0.51 -16.04
N SER A 14 -0.85 -1.58 -16.31
CA SER A 14 -1.41 -2.76 -17.00
C SER A 14 -2.52 -3.45 -16.19
N ALA A 15 -2.49 -3.30 -14.86
CA ALA A 15 -3.53 -3.78 -13.96
C ALA A 15 -4.73 -2.82 -13.84
N GLY A 16 -4.68 -1.66 -14.48
CA GLY A 16 -5.81 -0.72 -14.61
C GLY A 16 -5.83 0.42 -13.60
N TYR A 17 -4.77 0.60 -12.81
CA TYR A 17 -4.53 1.75 -11.93
C TYR A 17 -3.85 2.89 -12.72
N ASP A 18 -4.05 4.13 -12.34
CA ASP A 18 -3.50 5.31 -13.03
C ASP A 18 -2.48 6.07 -12.17
N ASP A 19 -1.85 7.09 -12.75
CA ASP A 19 -0.80 7.91 -12.11
C ASP A 19 -1.34 8.89 -11.04
N SER A 20 -2.66 8.94 -10.80
CA SER A 20 -3.21 9.86 -9.80
C SER A 20 -2.87 9.43 -8.37
N GLU A 21 -2.48 8.17 -8.19
CA GLU A 21 -2.12 7.60 -6.89
C GLU A 21 -0.64 7.82 -6.57
N LYS A 22 -0.35 8.30 -5.35
CA LYS A 22 1.04 8.42 -4.86
C LYS A 22 1.63 7.02 -4.65
N LEU A 23 2.73 6.71 -5.35
CA LEU A 23 3.45 5.45 -5.21
C LEU A 23 4.65 5.57 -4.25
N PHE A 24 4.62 4.80 -3.16
CA PHE A 24 5.72 4.68 -2.19
C PHE A 24 6.47 3.37 -2.38
N LEU A 25 7.60 3.42 -3.10
CA LEU A 25 8.37 2.23 -3.45
C LEU A 25 9.64 2.08 -2.59
N SER A 26 9.75 0.97 -1.86
CA SER A 26 10.88 0.69 -0.97
C SER A 26 12.23 0.65 -1.67
N SER A 27 12.30 0.15 -2.91
CA SER A 27 13.55 0.11 -3.68
C SER A 27 14.04 1.50 -4.10
N THR A 28 13.16 2.51 -4.10
CA THR A 28 13.52 3.91 -4.39
C THR A 28 13.82 4.68 -3.11
N ILE A 29 13.05 4.45 -2.04
CA ILE A 29 13.11 5.22 -0.80
C ILE A 29 14.14 4.65 0.19
N GLY A 30 14.50 3.36 0.07
CA GLY A 30 15.38 2.68 1.03
C GLY A 30 14.71 2.36 2.38
N LYS A 31 13.38 2.47 2.45
CA LYS A 31 12.55 2.18 3.63
C LYS A 31 11.63 1.00 3.35
N THR A 32 11.34 0.17 4.36
CA THR A 32 10.61 -1.08 4.16
C THR A 32 9.50 -1.27 5.18
N LYS A 33 8.46 -2.01 4.79
CA LYS A 33 7.40 -2.45 5.71
C LYS A 33 7.95 -3.36 6.81
N PHE A 34 8.93 -4.22 6.48
CA PHE A 34 9.52 -5.16 7.43
C PHE A 34 10.27 -4.47 8.58
N ARG A 35 11.04 -3.42 8.28
CA ARG A 35 11.67 -2.56 9.30
C ARG A 35 10.67 -1.60 9.96
N GLY A 36 9.50 -1.40 9.35
CA GLY A 36 8.47 -0.47 9.81
C GLY A 36 8.75 1.00 9.52
N ASP A 37 9.94 1.33 8.99
CA ASP A 37 10.39 2.71 8.77
C ASP A 37 9.75 3.39 7.54
N ILE A 38 9.04 2.64 6.69
CA ILE A 38 8.29 3.22 5.57
C ILE A 38 7.02 3.94 6.03
N TYR A 39 6.39 3.52 7.13
CA TYR A 39 5.10 4.07 7.55
C TYR A 39 5.23 5.52 8.01
N GLY A 40 6.20 5.84 8.87
CA GLY A 40 6.48 7.22 9.25
C GLY A 40 6.78 8.12 8.05
N TYR A 41 7.48 7.61 7.03
CA TYR A 41 7.71 8.35 5.78
C TYR A 41 6.42 8.61 5.00
N VAL A 42 5.53 7.63 4.91
CA VAL A 42 4.22 7.79 4.26
C VAL A 42 3.37 8.85 4.99
N VAL A 43 3.29 8.77 6.31
CA VAL A 43 2.57 9.75 7.15
C VAL A 43 3.09 11.16 6.90
N GLU A 44 4.42 11.34 6.91
CA GLU A 44 5.05 12.64 6.63
C GLU A 44 4.70 13.16 5.22
N LYS A 45 4.73 12.31 4.20
CA LYS A 45 4.46 12.70 2.79
C LYS A 45 2.98 12.90 2.47
N LEU A 46 2.09 12.31 3.25
CA LEU A 46 0.66 12.54 3.14
C LEU A 46 0.20 13.74 3.99
N GLY A 47 0.96 14.11 5.03
CA GLY A 47 0.67 15.30 5.84
C GLY A 47 -0.61 15.18 6.66
N CYS A 48 -1.05 13.94 6.96
CA CYS A 48 -2.29 13.68 7.66
C CYS A 48 -2.06 12.87 8.94
N ASN A 49 -3.08 12.87 9.82
CA ASN A 49 -3.04 12.06 11.03
C ASN A 49 -2.96 10.56 10.65
N PRO A 50 -2.01 9.78 11.19
CA PRO A 50 -1.88 8.36 10.87
C PRO A 50 -3.16 7.55 11.10
N GLU A 51 -4.03 7.95 12.03
CA GLU A 51 -5.32 7.30 12.28
C GLU A 51 -6.30 7.40 11.09
N TYR A 52 -6.06 8.32 10.15
CA TYR A 52 -6.84 8.45 8.91
C TYR A 52 -6.29 7.62 7.76
N ILE A 53 -5.20 6.88 7.97
CA ILE A 53 -4.59 6.01 6.98
C ILE A 53 -4.95 4.56 7.30
N LEU A 54 -5.71 3.92 6.43
CA LEU A 54 -5.96 2.49 6.45
C LEU A 54 -4.90 1.76 5.61
N HIS A 55 -4.02 1.00 6.27
CA HIS A 55 -3.10 0.09 5.60
C HIS A 55 -3.72 -1.30 5.41
N ILE A 56 -3.71 -1.80 4.18
CA ILE A 56 -4.25 -3.11 3.83
C ILE A 56 -3.11 -4.01 3.35
N GLY A 57 -2.95 -5.19 3.94
CA GLY A 57 -1.88 -6.11 3.56
C GLY A 57 -2.11 -7.54 4.03
N ASP A 58 -1.25 -8.46 3.58
CA ASP A 58 -1.37 -9.89 3.79
C ASP A 58 -0.35 -10.45 4.80
N ASN A 59 0.64 -9.65 5.21
CA ASN A 59 1.68 -10.08 6.12
C ASN A 59 1.47 -9.54 7.54
N TYR A 60 1.21 -10.43 8.50
CA TYR A 60 0.91 -10.03 9.87
C TYR A 60 2.02 -9.17 10.52
N GLN A 61 3.29 -9.53 10.37
CA GLN A 61 4.37 -8.76 10.99
C GLN A 61 4.52 -7.37 10.36
N SER A 62 4.66 -7.32 9.04
CA SER A 62 5.06 -6.11 8.34
C SER A 62 3.89 -5.20 7.98
N ASP A 63 2.69 -5.73 7.73
CA ASP A 63 1.50 -4.95 7.41
C ASP A 63 0.65 -4.63 8.64
N ILE A 64 0.65 -5.46 9.68
CA ILE A 64 -0.22 -5.27 10.84
C ILE A 64 0.55 -4.68 12.02
N LEU A 65 1.51 -5.43 12.55
CA LEU A 65 2.23 -5.00 13.75
C LEU A 65 3.02 -3.71 13.50
N ASN A 66 3.71 -3.61 12.38
CA ASN A 66 4.51 -2.42 12.07
C ASN A 66 3.66 -1.21 11.66
N ALA A 67 2.51 -1.40 11.01
CA ALA A 67 1.57 -0.29 10.74
C ALA A 67 0.97 0.24 12.04
N LYS A 68 0.51 -0.66 12.93
CA LYS A 68 0.01 -0.32 14.26
C LYS A 68 1.03 0.45 15.09
N ALA A 69 2.30 0.03 15.07
CA ALA A 69 3.38 0.72 15.78
C ALA A 69 3.61 2.16 15.29
N ASN A 70 3.15 2.50 14.09
CA ASN A 70 3.21 3.86 13.53
C ASN A 70 1.86 4.60 13.61
N GLY A 71 0.88 4.06 14.34
CA GLY A 71 -0.42 4.70 14.56
C GLY A 71 -1.44 4.56 13.41
N LEU A 72 -1.14 3.74 12.40
CA LEU A 72 -2.06 3.52 11.28
C LEU A 72 -3.17 2.54 11.67
N VAL A 73 -4.35 2.74 11.09
CA VAL A 73 -5.40 1.72 11.07
C VAL A 73 -4.99 0.63 10.07
N PHE A 74 -5.33 -0.62 10.35
CA PHE A 74 -4.88 -1.76 9.53
C PHE A 74 -6.00 -2.76 9.24
N PHE A 75 -5.88 -3.45 8.11
CA PHE A 75 -6.73 -4.59 7.74
C PHE A 75 -5.89 -5.74 7.16
N LEU A 76 -5.99 -6.92 7.79
CA LEU A 76 -5.31 -8.13 7.32
C LEU A 76 -6.16 -8.86 6.28
N ILE A 77 -5.65 -8.92 5.05
CA ILE A 77 -6.19 -9.82 4.03
C ILE A 77 -5.63 -11.22 4.29
N LYS A 78 -6.50 -12.14 4.71
CA LYS A 78 -6.17 -13.56 4.74
C LYS A 78 -6.14 -14.08 3.31
N LYS A 79 -5.05 -14.75 2.93
CA LYS A 79 -5.01 -15.50 1.68
C LYS A 79 -6.07 -16.60 1.76
N ASN A 80 -7.10 -16.50 0.94
CA ASN A 80 -8.04 -17.58 0.74
C ASN A 80 -7.41 -18.62 -0.20
N THR A 81 -7.49 -19.89 0.15
CA THR A 81 -6.92 -21.02 -0.59
C THR A 81 -7.70 -21.38 -1.86
N TYR A 82 -8.71 -20.61 -2.24
CA TYR A 82 -9.63 -20.92 -3.33
C TYR A 82 -9.33 -20.14 -4.61
N SER A 83 -9.51 -20.83 -5.73
CA SER A 83 -9.25 -20.38 -7.11
C SER A 83 -9.94 -19.06 -7.43
N TYR A 84 -9.17 -18.13 -8.00
CA TYR A 84 -9.61 -16.80 -8.42
C TYR A 84 -10.82 -16.88 -9.38
N GLN A 85 -12.03 -16.66 -8.87
CA GLN A 85 -13.08 -16.05 -9.70
C GLN A 85 -12.86 -14.54 -9.68
N LYS A 86 -12.78 -13.98 -10.89
CA LYS A 86 -12.53 -12.58 -11.17
C LYS A 86 -13.60 -11.71 -10.50
N LEU A 87 -13.29 -11.19 -9.30
CA LEU A 87 -14.05 -10.10 -8.70
C LEU A 87 -13.87 -8.87 -9.60
N LEU A 88 -14.89 -8.56 -10.39
CA LEU A 88 -14.95 -7.32 -11.16
C LEU A 88 -15.23 -6.19 -10.18
N VAL A 89 -14.19 -5.50 -9.74
CA VAL A 89 -14.34 -4.27 -8.96
C VAL A 89 -14.66 -3.13 -9.95
N PRO A 90 -15.80 -2.43 -9.81
CA PRO A 90 -16.08 -1.27 -10.65
C PRO A 90 -15.04 -0.18 -10.40
N LYS A 91 -14.51 0.41 -11.47
CA LYS A 91 -13.61 1.56 -11.42
C LYS A 91 -14.37 2.79 -10.90
N GLY A 92 -14.46 2.93 -9.58
CA GLY A 92 -14.92 4.14 -8.92
C GLY A 92 -13.78 5.14 -8.79
N LYS A 93 -14.05 6.42 -9.04
CA LYS A 93 -13.12 7.50 -8.70
C LYS A 93 -13.09 7.64 -7.18
N VAL A 94 -11.95 7.33 -6.57
CA VAL A 94 -11.69 7.65 -5.17
C VAL A 94 -11.32 9.13 -5.12
N SER A 95 -12.18 9.98 -4.54
CA SER A 95 -11.78 11.35 -4.25
C SER A 95 -10.81 11.34 -3.08
N SER A 96 -9.60 11.88 -3.26
CA SER A 96 -8.61 11.99 -2.20
C SER A 96 -9.08 12.96 -1.12
N ALA A 97 -9.37 12.45 0.07
CA ALA A 97 -9.44 13.24 1.28
C ALA A 97 -8.12 13.08 2.05
N CYS A 98 -7.08 13.77 1.55
CA CYS A 98 -5.83 14.20 2.20
C CYS A 98 -4.99 14.97 1.18
#